data_AF-A0A559N897-F1
#
_entry.id   AF-A0A559N897-F1
#
_cell.length_a   1.000
_cell.length_b   1.000
_cell.length_c   1.000
_cell.angle_alpha   90.00
_cell.angle_beta   90.00
_cell.angle_gamma   90.00
#
_symmetry.space_group_name_H-M   'P 1'
#
loop_
_entity.id
_entity.type
_entity.pdbx_description
1 polymer ?
#
loop_
_entity_poly.entity_id
_entity_poly.type
_entity_poly.pdbx_seq_one_letter_code
_entity_poly.pdbx_strand_id
1 'polypeptide(L)'
;MIDNFEILYGITSIIYALIAIATTIGAIIYTTKKKGIAGVFMIIGSVVSFLCSIAYPLIAALTSSLNLEPEQLMLANYSVNILSCFFSIIFVTGFILAVSKLKKDS
;
A
#
# COMPACT_ATOMS: atom_id res chain seq x y z
N MET A 1 -7.33 13.40 24.04
CA MET A 1 -6.30 12.40 23.64
C MET A 1 -6.65 11.73 22.30
N ILE A 2 -7.95 11.59 21.98
CA ILE A 2 -8.46 11.07 20.69
C ILE A 2 -8.20 12.04 19.52
N ASP A 3 -8.36 13.36 19.70
CA ASP A 3 -8.16 14.35 18.61
C ASP A 3 -6.75 14.35 17.99
N ASN A 4 -5.72 14.19 18.82
CA ASN A 4 -4.34 14.09 18.33
C ASN A 4 -4.09 12.78 17.57
N PHE A 5 -4.81 11.72 17.91
CA PHE A 5 -4.65 10.42 17.28
C PHE A 5 -5.24 10.44 15.87
N GLU A 6 -6.41 11.03 15.68
CA GLU A 6 -7.05 11.18 14.36
C GLU A 6 -6.23 12.06 13.41
N ILE A 7 -5.72 13.20 13.89
CA ILE A 7 -4.87 14.09 13.08
C ILE A 7 -3.57 13.39 12.68
N LEU A 8 -2.91 12.72 13.62
CA LEU A 8 -1.69 11.97 13.33
C LEU A 8 -1.98 10.91 12.27
N TYR A 9 -3.05 10.14 12.44
CA TYR A 9 -3.43 9.07 11.52
C TYR A 9 -3.77 9.57 10.11
N GLY A 10 -4.46 10.72 10.00
CA GLY A 10 -4.76 11.37 8.73
C GLY A 10 -3.49 11.76 7.98
N ILE A 11 -2.52 12.35 8.66
CA ILE A 11 -1.22 12.72 8.08
C ILE A 11 -0.46 11.48 7.62
N THR A 12 -0.38 10.42 8.44
CA THR A 12 0.31 9.18 8.06
C THR A 12 -0.34 8.53 6.83
N SER A 13 -1.66 8.54 6.74
CA SER A 13 -2.41 7.99 5.60
C SER A 13 -2.09 8.71 4.29
N ILE A 14 -1.96 10.04 4.33
CA ILE A 14 -1.55 10.85 3.16
C ILE A 14 -0.11 10.50 2.74
N ILE A 15 0.81 10.38 3.70
CA ILE A 15 2.21 10.00 3.42
C ILE A 15 2.26 8.61 2.77
N TYR A 16 1.53 7.62 3.30
CA TYR A 16 1.47 6.29 2.71
C TYR A 16 0.87 6.29 1.30
N ALA A 17 -0.16 7.10 1.05
CA ALA A 17 -0.74 7.25 -0.28
C ALA A 17 0.28 7.84 -1.29
N LEU A 18 1.04 8.86 -0.89
CA LEU A 18 2.09 9.46 -1.73
C LEU A 18 3.21 8.45 -2.06
N ILE A 19 3.65 7.67 -1.06
CA ILE A 19 4.65 6.61 -1.27
C ILE A 19 4.10 5.55 -2.25
N ALA A 20 2.85 5.13 -2.07
CA ALA A 20 2.20 4.15 -2.93
C ALA A 20 2.05 4.64 -4.39
N ILE A 21 1.75 5.93 -4.59
CA ILE A 21 1.70 6.55 -5.93
C ILE A 21 3.10 6.55 -6.56
N ALA A 22 4.11 7.03 -5.84
CA ALA A 22 5.48 7.11 -6.35
C ALA A 22 6.04 5.74 -6.74
N THR A 23 5.82 4.73 -5.89
CA THR A 23 6.21 3.33 -6.15
C THR A 23 5.47 2.72 -7.33
N THR A 24 4.17 3.02 -7.50
CA THR A 24 3.39 2.57 -8.66
C THR A 24 3.91 3.19 -9.97
N ILE A 25 4.16 4.49 -9.98
CA ILE A 25 4.75 5.17 -11.16
C ILE A 25 6.11 4.57 -11.49
N GLY A 26 6.97 4.39 -10.49
CA GLY A 26 8.28 3.75 -10.66
C GLY A 26 8.18 2.34 -11.23
N ALA A 27 7.22 1.55 -10.75
CA ALA A 27 6.96 0.20 -11.25
C ALA A 27 6.48 0.19 -12.70
N ILE A 28 5.59 1.12 -13.09
CA ILE A 28 5.11 1.27 -14.47
C ILE A 28 6.27 1.66 -15.41
N ILE A 29 7.09 2.65 -15.02
CA ILE A 29 8.24 3.08 -15.83
C ILE A 29 9.24 1.93 -16.01
N TYR A 30 9.52 1.15 -14.96
CA TYR A 30 10.40 -0.01 -15.06
C TYR A 30 9.82 -1.09 -15.99
N THR A 31 8.52 -1.39 -15.83
CA THR A 31 7.83 -2.43 -16.61
C THR A 31 7.80 -2.10 -18.09
N THR A 32 7.55 -0.82 -18.45
CA THR A 32 7.53 -0.39 -19.86
C THR A 32 8.91 -0.47 -20.51
N LYS A 33 10.00 -0.21 -19.77
CA LYS A 33 11.38 -0.24 -20.32
C LYS A 33 12.01 -1.63 -20.37
N LYS A 34 11.83 -2.48 -19.36
CA LYS A 34 12.54 -3.77 -19.22
C LYS A 34 11.65 -5.01 -19.40
N LYS A 35 10.33 -4.83 -19.58
CA LYS A 35 9.29 -5.87 -19.84
C LYS A 35 9.58 -7.21 -19.15
N GLY A 36 9.46 -7.25 -17.82
CA GLY A 36 9.77 -8.45 -17.05
C GLY A 36 8.86 -8.66 -15.84
N ILE A 37 8.85 -9.90 -15.35
CA ILE A 37 8.06 -10.35 -14.19
C ILE A 37 8.30 -9.48 -12.95
N ALA A 38 9.51 -8.98 -12.76
CA ALA A 38 9.84 -8.04 -11.68
C ALA A 38 8.95 -6.78 -11.67
N GLY A 39 8.67 -6.21 -12.85
CA GLY A 39 7.81 -5.06 -12.99
C GLY A 39 6.35 -5.36 -12.68
N VAL A 40 5.86 -6.55 -13.08
CA VAL A 40 4.51 -7.02 -12.76
C VAL A 40 4.32 -7.16 -11.25
N PHE A 41 5.27 -7.77 -10.55
CA PHE A 41 5.22 -7.88 -9.08
C PHE A 41 5.22 -6.53 -8.38
N MET A 42 6.03 -5.58 -8.87
CA MET A 42 6.04 -4.21 -8.35
C MET A 42 4.70 -3.50 -8.58
N ILE A 43 4.10 -3.60 -9.77
CA ILE A 43 2.79 -2.97 -10.04
C ILE A 43 1.69 -3.56 -9.15
N ILE A 44 1.61 -4.89 -9.07
CA ILE A 44 0.57 -5.56 -8.27
C ILE A 44 0.72 -5.18 -6.79
N GLY A 45 1.95 -5.24 -6.25
CA GLY A 45 2.21 -4.91 -4.86
C GLY A 45 1.91 -3.43 -4.52
N SER A 46 2.24 -2.51 -5.42
CA SER A 46 2.01 -1.08 -5.19
C SER A 46 0.54 -0.68 -5.35
N VAL A 47 -0.18 -1.25 -6.32
CA VAL A 47 -1.62 -1.00 -6.53
C VAL A 47 -2.44 -1.50 -5.36
N VAL A 48 -2.17 -2.72 -4.88
CA VAL A 48 -2.93 -3.26 -3.74
C VAL A 48 -2.60 -2.51 -2.45
N SER A 49 -1.33 -2.12 -2.24
CA SER A 49 -0.97 -1.26 -1.09
C SER A 49 -1.67 0.10 -1.15
N PHE A 50 -1.80 0.69 -2.35
CA PHE A 50 -2.56 1.92 -2.54
C PHE A 50 -4.04 1.73 -2.20
N LEU A 51 -4.67 0.66 -2.68
CA LEU A 51 -6.07 0.35 -2.34
C LEU A 51 -6.26 0.13 -0.84
N CYS A 52 -5.32 -0.53 -0.16
CA CYS A 52 -5.36 -0.69 1.30
C CYS A 52 -5.28 0.65 2.04
N SER A 53 -4.44 1.58 1.57
CA SER A 53 -4.34 2.93 2.17
C SER A 53 -5.63 3.75 2.05
N ILE A 54 -6.42 3.51 0.98
CA ILE A 54 -7.74 4.13 0.78
C ILE A 54 -8.84 3.38 1.53
N ALA A 55 -8.69 2.06 1.73
CA ALA A 55 -9.66 1.25 2.42
C ALA A 55 -9.83 1.69 3.90
N TYR A 56 -8.75 2.10 4.57
CA TYR A 56 -8.81 2.57 5.96
C TYR A 56 -9.78 3.75 6.19
N PRO A 57 -9.65 4.91 5.51
CA PRO A 57 -10.58 6.02 5.70
C PRO A 57 -12.02 5.66 5.27
N LEU A 58 -12.19 4.78 4.27
CA LEU A 58 -13.51 4.27 3.89
C LEU A 58 -14.15 3.42 5.00
N ILE A 59 -13.39 2.49 5.59
CA ILE A 59 -13.85 1.65 6.69
C ILE A 59 -14.19 2.51 7.92
N ALA A 60 -13.35 3.49 8.25
CA ALA A 60 -13.61 4.42 9.34
C ALA A 60 -14.90 5.23 9.12
N ALA A 61 -15.09 5.79 7.92
CA ALA A 61 -16.30 6.54 7.57
C ALA A 61 -17.57 5.67 7.62
N LEU A 62 -17.49 4.43 7.12
CA LEU A 62 -18.61 3.48 7.15
C LEU A 62 -18.95 3.01 8.57
N THR A 63 -17.95 2.83 9.42
CA THR A 63 -18.16 2.43 10.82
C THR A 63 -18.91 3.51 11.58
N SER A 64 -18.53 4.78 11.39
CA SER A 64 -19.21 5.93 11.99
C SER A 64 -20.65 6.11 11.49
N SER A 65 -20.94 5.80 10.22
CA SER A 65 -22.29 5.91 9.68
C SER A 65 -23.21 4.75 10.05
N LEU A 66 -22.64 3.56 10.31
CA LEU A 66 -23.36 2.34 10.67
C LEU A 66 -23.43 2.09 12.19
N ASN A 67 -22.85 2.94 13.02
CA ASN A 67 -22.74 2.77 14.49
C ASN A 67 -22.20 1.37 14.89
N LEU A 68 -21.19 0.88 14.16
CA LEU A 68 -20.57 -0.40 14.47
C LEU A 68 -19.72 -0.31 15.74
N GLU A 69 -19.58 -1.42 16.45
CA GLU A 69 -18.77 -1.46 17.67
C GLU A 69 -17.28 -1.24 17.36
N PRO A 70 -16.52 -0.57 18.26
CA PRO A 70 -15.09 -0.28 18.06
C PRO A 70 -14.22 -1.51 17.76
N GLU A 71 -14.60 -2.67 18.30
CA GLU A 71 -13.89 -3.94 18.06
C GLU A 71 -13.95 -4.38 16.59
N GLN A 72 -15.09 -4.13 15.92
CA GLN A 72 -15.27 -4.46 14.51
C GLN A 72 -14.43 -3.55 13.61
N LEU A 73 -14.28 -2.27 13.98
CA LEU A 73 -13.38 -1.33 13.31
C LEU A 73 -11.92 -1.78 13.43
N MET A 74 -11.49 -2.17 14.63
CA MET A 74 -10.13 -2.66 14.86
C MET A 74 -9.84 -3.91 14.03
N LEU A 75 -10.78 -4.87 13.97
CA LEU A 75 -10.62 -6.10 13.21
C LEU A 75 -10.53 -5.85 11.69
N ALA A 76 -11.38 -4.95 11.17
CA ALA A 76 -11.36 -4.57 9.76
C ALA A 76 -10.03 -3.89 9.38
N ASN A 77 -9.57 -2.94 10.21
CA ASN A 77 -8.29 -2.26 9.98
C ASN A 77 -7.09 -3.20 10.07
N TYR A 78 -7.10 -4.12 11.04
CA TYR A 78 -6.06 -5.13 11.17
C TYR A 78 -6.00 -6.04 9.94
N SER A 79 -7.15 -6.46 9.41
CA SER A 79 -7.25 -7.29 8.21
C SER A 79 -6.69 -6.57 6.98
N VAL A 80 -6.99 -5.28 6.80
CA VAL A 80 -6.43 -4.45 5.72
C VAL A 80 -4.92 -4.29 5.86
N ASN A 81 -4.41 -4.10 7.08
CA ASN A 81 -2.97 -4.00 7.32
C ASN A 81 -2.21 -5.30 7.02
N ILE A 82 -2.78 -6.46 7.37
CA ILE A 82 -2.20 -7.77 7.00
C ILE A 82 -2.13 -7.89 5.48
N LEU A 83 -3.22 -7.58 4.78
CA LEU A 83 -3.27 -7.65 3.33
C LEU A 83 -2.21 -6.73 2.71
N SER A 84 -2.12 -5.48 3.18
CA SER A 84 -1.11 -4.51 2.73
C SER A 84 0.32 -5.02 2.97
N CYS A 85 0.59 -5.67 4.10
CA CYS A 85 1.88 -6.26 4.41
C CYS A 85 2.27 -7.35 3.41
N PHE A 86 1.36 -8.29 3.11
CA PHE A 86 1.60 -9.33 2.11
C PHE A 86 1.96 -8.76 0.74
N PHE A 87 1.21 -7.75 0.27
CA PHE A 87 1.47 -7.13 -1.03
C PHE A 87 2.72 -6.25 -1.05
N SER A 88 3.10 -5.67 0.09
CA SER A 88 4.38 -4.98 0.25
C SER A 88 5.56 -5.94 0.09
N ILE A 89 5.47 -7.17 0.60
CA ILE A 89 6.50 -8.21 0.40
C ILE A 89 6.61 -8.58 -1.08
N ILE A 90 5.48 -8.71 -1.78
CA ILE A 90 5.46 -8.96 -3.23
C ILE A 90 6.15 -7.82 -4.00
N PHE A 91 5.85 -6.56 -3.65
CA PHE A 91 6.52 -5.39 -4.22
C PHE A 91 8.04 -5.45 -4.02
N VAL A 92 8.48 -5.66 -2.77
CA VAL A 92 9.92 -5.71 -2.43
C VAL A 92 10.61 -6.84 -3.18
N THR A 93 9.97 -7.99 -3.33
CA THR A 93 10.50 -9.12 -4.12
C THR A 93 10.68 -8.71 -5.58
N GLY A 94 9.68 -8.07 -6.18
CA GLY A 94 9.77 -7.51 -7.53
C GLY A 94 10.90 -6.49 -7.67
N PHE A 95 11.05 -5.61 -6.68
CA PHE A 95 12.11 -4.59 -6.64
C PHE A 95 13.51 -5.20 -6.56
N ILE A 96 13.72 -6.20 -5.69
CA ILE A 96 15.00 -6.91 -5.57
C ILE A 96 15.37 -7.59 -6.89
N LEU A 97 14.40 -8.24 -7.56
CA LEU A 97 14.61 -8.83 -8.88
C LEU A 97 14.98 -7.78 -9.93
N ALA A 98 14.34 -6.61 -9.90
CA ALA A 98 14.63 -5.52 -10.80
C ALA A 98 16.07 -4.99 -10.63
N VAL A 99 16.48 -4.72 -9.39
CA VAL A 99 17.84 -4.25 -9.06
C VAL A 99 18.89 -5.30 -9.43
N SER A 100 18.62 -6.58 -9.13
CA SER A 100 19.54 -7.68 -9.46
C SER A 100 19.75 -7.83 -10.96
N LYS A 101 18.70 -7.60 -11.77
CA LYS A 101 18.80 -7.63 -13.23
C LYS A 101 19.58 -6.45 -13.78
N LEU A 102 19.35 -5.24 -13.24
CA LEU A 102 20.12 -4.05 -13.62
C LEU A 102 21.62 -4.20 -13.34
N LYS A 103 21.98 -4.82 -12.20
CA LYS A 103 23.39 -5.05 -11.84
C LYS A 103 24.09 -6.09 -12.73
N LYS A 104 23.36 -7.01 -13.36
CA LYS A 104 23.93 -7.97 -14.33
C LYS A 104 24.16 -7.36 -15.71
N ASP A 105 23.46 -6.28 -16.04
CA ASP A 105 23.51 -5.62 -17.35
C ASP A 105 24.51 -4.43 -17.38
N SER A 106 25.16 -4.08 -16.25
CA SER A 106 26.24 -3.07 -16.15
C SER A 106 27.60 -3.72 -15.97
#